data_AF-A0A1H4AUM3-F1
#
_entry.id   AF-A0A1H4AUM3-F1
#
_cell.length_a   1.000
_cell.length_b   1.000
_cell.length_c   1.000
_cell.angle_alpha   90.00
_cell.angle_beta   90.00
_cell.angle_gamma   90.00
#
_symmetry.space_group_name_H-M   'P 1'
#
loop_
_entity.id
_entity.type
_entity.pdbx_description
1 polymer ?
#
loop_
_entity_poly.entity_id
_entity_poly.type
_entity_poly.pdbx_seq_one_letter_code
_entity_poly.pdbx_strand_id
1 'polypeptide(L)' 'MTEPTISRQDFDVLLARAGLTLDEKQAEDLRHAYKYVQAMAERVRTPRGREAEPAHIFVFPHEATAG' A
#
# COMPACT_ATOMS: atom_id res chain seq x y z
N MET A 1 -19.72 8.93 -13.67
CA MET A 1 -18.60 8.56 -14.55
C MET A 1 -17.92 7.35 -13.94
N THR A 2 -17.83 6.23 -14.66
CA THR A 2 -17.04 5.08 -14.22
C THR A 2 -15.58 5.40 -14.46
N GLU A 3 -14.85 5.75 -13.41
CA GLU A 3 -13.40 5.97 -13.50
C GLU A 3 -12.71 4.70 -14.02
N PRO A 4 -11.70 4.86 -14.90
CA PRO A 4 -11.01 3.72 -15.50
C PRO A 4 -10.32 2.91 -14.41
N THR A 5 -10.55 1.60 -14.44
CA THR A 5 -9.87 0.64 -13.57
C THR A 5 -8.56 0.23 -14.24
N ILE A 6 -7.52 -0.06 -13.44
CA ILE A 6 -6.26 -0.64 -13.93
C ILE A 6 -6.52 -1.83 -14.86
N SER A 7 -5.69 -1.96 -15.90
CA SER A 7 -5.79 -3.08 -16.83
C SER A 7 -5.59 -4.41 -16.11
N ARG A 8 -6.18 -5.48 -16.63
CA ARG A 8 -6.00 -6.82 -16.03
C ARG A 8 -4.53 -7.23 -16.01
N GLN A 9 -3.83 -7.02 -17.12
CA GLN A 9 -2.42 -7.34 -17.26
C GLN A 9 -1.55 -6.60 -16.21
N ASP A 10 -1.78 -5.30 -16.01
CA ASP A 10 -1.01 -4.55 -15.01
C ASP A 10 -1.34 -4.98 -13.59
N PHE A 11 -2.60 -5.33 -13.32
CA PHE A 11 -3.02 -5.84 -12.03
C PHE A 11 -2.41 -7.21 -11.72
N ASP A 12 -2.34 -8.12 -12.70
CA ASP A 12 -1.71 -9.43 -12.55
C ASP A 12 -0.22 -9.31 -12.19
N VAL A 13 0.49 -8.29 -12.72
CA VAL A 13 1.88 -7.98 -12.32
C VAL A 13 1.96 -7.59 -10.84
N LEU A 14 0.98 -6.84 -10.32
CA LEU A 14 0.93 -6.48 -8.90
C LEU A 14 0.66 -7.70 -8.01
N LEU A 15 -0.28 -8.57 -8.41
CA LEU A 15 -0.57 -9.81 -7.70
C LEU A 15 0.66 -10.73 -7.60
N ALA A 16 1.38 -10.89 -8.71
CA ALA A 16 2.60 -11.69 -8.75
C ALA A 16 3.70 -11.12 -7.82
N ARG A 17 3.88 -9.80 -7.80
CA ARG A 17 4.83 -9.12 -6.90
C ARG A 17 4.45 -9.26 -5.43
N ALA A 18 3.16 -9.31 -5.12
CA ALA A 18 2.65 -9.51 -3.78
C ALA A 18 2.68 -10.99 -3.34
N GLY A 19 3.01 -11.93 -4.23
CA GLY A 19 3.00 -13.36 -3.94
C GLY A 19 1.59 -13.90 -3.68
N LEU A 20 0.55 -13.27 -4.25
CA LEU A 20 -0.84 -13.65 -4.04
C LEU A 20 -1.29 -14.65 -5.10
N THR A 21 -1.81 -15.79 -4.66
CA THR A 21 -2.50 -16.77 -5.51
C THR A 21 -4.00 -16.63 -5.27
N LEU A 22 -4.73 -16.18 -6.29
CA LEU A 22 -6.16 -15.89 -6.21
C LEU A 22 -6.92 -16.65 -7.31
N ASP A 23 -8.18 -16.95 -7.05
CA ASP A 23 -9.07 -17.34 -8.13
C ASP A 23 -9.48 -16.12 -9.00
N GLU A 24 -10.09 -16.41 -10.15
CA GLU A 24 -10.49 -15.39 -11.13
C GLU A 24 -11.43 -14.34 -10.54
N LYS A 25 -12.38 -14.77 -9.70
CA LYS A 25 -13.37 -13.89 -9.09
C LYS A 25 -12.71 -12.96 -8.08
N GLN A 26 -11.84 -13.49 -7.24
CA GLN A 26 -11.07 -12.73 -6.26
C GLN A 26 -10.17 -11.69 -6.95
N ALA A 27 -9.49 -12.08 -8.02
CA ALA A 27 -8.64 -11.17 -8.79
C ALA A 27 -9.46 -10.00 -9.37
N GLU A 28 -10.63 -10.30 -9.96
CA GLU A 28 -11.53 -9.27 -10.50
C GLU A 28 -12.14 -8.36 -9.42
N ASP A 29 -12.55 -8.93 -8.28
CA ASP A 29 -13.08 -8.16 -7.15
C ASP A 29 -12.03 -7.17 -6.63
N LEU A 30 -10.78 -7.61 -6.46
CA LEU A 30 -9.68 -6.74 -6.03
C LEU A 30 -9.32 -5.70 -7.09
N ARG A 31 -9.31 -6.07 -8.38
CA ARG A 31 -9.04 -5.14 -9.48
C ARG A 31 -10.08 -4.03 -9.52
N HIS A 32 -11.37 -4.36 -9.36
CA HIS A 32 -12.44 -3.36 -9.27
C HIS A 32 -12.31 -2.46 -8.04
N ALA A 33 -11.82 -2.98 -6.91
CA ALA A 33 -11.61 -2.21 -5.70
C ALA A 33 -10.37 -1.30 -5.76
N TYR A 34 -9.39 -1.59 -6.62
CA TYR A 34 -8.10 -0.90 -6.72
C TYR A 34 -8.23 0.63 -6.80
N LYS A 35 -9.18 1.13 -7.61
CA LYS A 35 -9.42 2.58 -7.77
C LYS A 35 -9.76 3.29 -6.46
N TYR A 36 -10.46 2.63 -5.54
CA TYR A 36 -10.82 3.23 -4.26
C TYR A 36 -9.59 3.38 -3.37
N VAL A 37 -8.69 2.39 -3.39
CA VAL A 37 -7.40 2.45 -2.68
C VAL A 37 -6.51 3.53 -3.28
N GLN A 38 -6.47 3.66 -4.60
CA GLN A 38 -5.74 4.73 -5.28
C GLN A 38 -6.26 6.11 -4.86
N ALA A 39 -7.58 6.32 -4.86
CA ALA A 39 -8.18 7.57 -4.40
C ALA A 39 -7.89 7.86 -2.91
N MET A 40 -7.84 6.84 -2.06
CA MET A 40 -7.42 6.99 -0.66
C MET A 40 -5.95 7.39 -0.55
N ALA A 41 -5.07 6.76 -1.33
CA ALA A 41 -3.64 7.05 -1.35
C ALA A 41 -3.36 8.49 -1.82
N GLU A 42 -4.08 8.97 -2.83
CA GLU A 42 -3.97 10.35 -3.32
C GLU A 42 -4.35 11.38 -2.26
N ARG A 43 -5.43 11.13 -1.49
CA ARG A 43 -5.86 12.03 -0.40
C ARG A 43 -4.82 12.19 0.71
N VAL A 44 -4.07 11.14 1.02
CA VAL A 44 -3.04 11.17 2.08
C VAL A 44 -1.66 11.58 1.58
N ARG A 45 -1.46 11.72 0.25
CA ARG A 45 -0.20 12.11 -0.37
C ARG A 45 -0.05 13.63 -0.42
N THR A 46 0.04 14.23 0.76
CA THR A 46 0.33 15.67 0.93
C THR A 46 1.84 15.92 0.98
N PRO A 47 2.34 17.12 0.64
CA PRO A 47 3.74 17.48 0.82
C PRO A 47 4.18 17.29 2.27
N ARG A 48 5.35 16.66 2.48
CA ARG A 48 5.96 16.45 3.80
C ARG A 48 7.37 17.03 3.80
N GLY A 49 7.75 17.64 4.92
CA GLY A 49 9.14 18.04 5.15
C GLY A 49 10.06 16.82 5.20
N ARG A 50 11.35 17.02 4.93
CA ARG A 50 12.34 15.94 4.99
C ARG A 50 12.46 15.32 6.39
N GLU A 51 12.24 16.12 7.43
CA GLU A 51 12.26 15.70 8.84
C GLU A 51 10.96 14.98 9.27
N ALA A 52 10.02 14.73 8.36
CA ALA A 52 8.79 14.01 8.67
C ALA A 52 9.08 12.51 8.83
N GLU A 53 9.35 12.11 10.06
CA GLU A 53 9.62 10.72 10.43
C GLU A 53 8.38 9.82 10.31
N PRO A 54 8.56 8.51 10.01
CA PRO A 54 7.48 7.52 10.12
C PRO A 54 6.89 7.44 11.53
N ALA A 55 5.62 7.05 11.64
CA ALA A 55 4.94 6.89 12.93
C ALA A 55 5.61 5.86 13.85
N HIS A 56 6.32 4.90 13.26
CA HIS A 56 7.11 3.90 13.98
C HIS A 56 8.54 3.94 13.46
N ILE A 57 9.47 4.23 14.37
CA ILE A 57 10.90 4.16 14.13
C ILE A 57 11.51 3.05 14.97
N PHE A 58 12.59 2.45 14.47
CA PHE A 58 13.39 1.54 15.26
C PHE A 58 14.19 2.32 16.31
N VAL A 59 14.14 1.88 17.57
CA VAL A 59 14.90 2.46 18.68
C VAL A 59 15.74 1.36 19.31
N PHE A 60 17.04 1.60 19.48
CA PHE A 60 17.91 0.66 20.18
C PHE A 60 17.50 0.57 21.65
N PRO A 61 17.55 -0.62 22.26
CA PRO A 61 17.38 -0.75 23.71
C PRO A 61 18.44 0.11 24.41
N HIS A 62 18.03 0.95 25.35
CA HIS A 62 18.97 1.57 26.26
C HIS A 62 19.49 0.49 27.22
N GLU A 63 20.81 0.33 27.34
CA GLU A 63 21.37 -0.39 28.49
C GLU A 63 20.85 0.29 29.75
N ALA A 64 20.07 -0.45 30.55
CA ALA A 64 19.73 0.01 31.89
C ALA A 64 21.05 0.15 32.64
N THR A 65 21.49 1.38 32.88
CA THR A 65 22.56 1.64 33.84
C THR A 65 22.15 0.98 35.16
N ALA A 66 22.83 -0.13 35.50
CA ALA A 66 22.72 -0.76 36.80
C ALA A 66 23.22 0.26 37.83
N GLY A 67 22.29 0.82 38.60
CA GLY A 67 22.58 1.57 39.82
C GLY A 67 22.79 0.65 41.00
#